data_AF-A0A1Y4HVK9-F1
#
_entry.id   AF-A0A1Y4HVK9-F1
#
_cell.length_a   1.000
_cell.length_b   1.000
_cell.length_c   1.000
_cell.angle_alpha   90.00
_cell.angle_beta   90.00
_cell.angle_gamma   90.00
#
_symmetry.space_group_name_H-M   'P 1'
#
loop_
_entity.id
_entity.type
_entity.pdbx_description
1 polymer ?
#
loop_
_entity_poly.entity_id
_entity_poly.type
_entity_poly.pdbx_seq_one_letter_code
_entity_poly.pdbx_strand_id
1 'polypeptide(L)'
;MKRCINCKRDIIPMGEKLFEGFHSIFPPKEFAQACYFVLNDGRTGPYFPFAQRSEKGSFRHLRVERGFWEDQIHLRINDVFVSYLQYDWETAMCTYKVLNNSRYGRLSSISKQYVVCSPWFVSENTRDGLDDALHQLGAWYLEHLAEFHLSYEKQQMWLDKQWGSDKITRLYLDDHLSELTQDDIFELYRTVDRLATEYQALAPEDQNNPLEIRPPFGGFGAFCYGKLPPAINRWIEEISESIFSKQVVKDIDRSYARSFALTAFLYLFHDSQKAAYPAILKRVELWK
;
A
#
# COMPACT_ATOMS: atom_id res chain seq x y z
N MET A 1 -28.85 -22.55 -7.31
CA MET A 1 -28.46 -21.14 -7.11
C MET A 1 -28.07 -20.55 -8.46
N LYS A 2 -28.71 -19.45 -8.88
CA LYS A 2 -28.26 -18.70 -10.05
C LYS A 2 -26.89 -18.08 -9.77
N ARG A 3 -26.05 -18.00 -10.80
CA ARG A 3 -24.75 -17.34 -10.72
C ARG A 3 -24.94 -15.87 -11.05
N CYS A 4 -24.27 -15.01 -10.30
CA CYS A 4 -24.21 -13.60 -10.65
C CYS A 4 -23.46 -13.44 -11.99
N ILE A 5 -23.92 -12.52 -12.84
CA ILE A 5 -23.25 -12.23 -14.11
C ILE A 5 -21.80 -11.77 -13.92
N ASN A 6 -20.99 -11.78 -14.98
CA ASN A 6 -19.59 -11.37 -14.88
C ASN A 6 -19.43 -9.85 -14.81
N CYS A 7 -19.56 -9.29 -13.62
CA CYS A 7 -19.48 -7.84 -13.41
C CYS A 7 -18.06 -7.25 -13.57
N LYS A 8 -17.00 -8.08 -13.60
CA LYS A 8 -15.61 -7.57 -13.68
C LYS A 8 -15.34 -6.81 -14.98
N ARG A 9 -15.92 -7.30 -16.09
CA ARG A 9 -15.72 -6.71 -17.42
C ARG A 9 -16.41 -5.35 -17.58
N ASP A 10 -17.38 -5.06 -16.72
CA ASP A 10 -18.15 -3.81 -16.78
C ASP A 10 -17.69 -2.82 -15.69
N ILE A 11 -17.42 -3.29 -14.47
CA ILE A 11 -16.98 -2.44 -13.34
C ILE A 11 -15.62 -1.77 -13.61
N ILE A 12 -14.64 -2.48 -14.18
CA ILE A 12 -13.29 -1.90 -14.38
C ILE A 12 -13.31 -0.76 -15.40
N PRO A 13 -13.81 -0.96 -16.64
CA PRO A 13 -13.83 0.13 -17.63
C PRO A 13 -14.73 1.29 -17.20
N MET A 14 -15.84 1.00 -16.51
CA MET A 14 -16.68 2.02 -15.91
C MET A 14 -15.91 2.82 -14.88
N GLY A 15 -15.24 2.16 -13.93
CA GLY A 15 -14.52 2.82 -12.85
C GLY A 15 -13.39 3.70 -13.38
N GLU A 16 -12.61 3.21 -14.36
CA GLU A 16 -11.55 3.99 -15.01
C GLU A 16 -12.09 5.18 -15.83
N LYS A 17 -13.34 5.11 -16.29
CA LYS A 17 -14.00 6.22 -17.00
C LYS A 17 -14.64 7.24 -16.05
N LEU A 18 -15.25 6.79 -14.95
CA LEU A 18 -16.03 7.63 -14.04
C LEU A 18 -15.16 8.24 -12.92
N PHE A 19 -14.18 7.50 -12.42
CA PHE A 19 -13.26 7.95 -11.39
C PHE A 19 -12.04 8.58 -12.05
N GLU A 20 -12.16 9.84 -12.44
CA GLU A 20 -11.12 10.54 -13.20
C GLU A 20 -9.74 10.42 -12.53
N GLY A 21 -8.76 9.91 -13.30
CA GLY A 21 -7.38 9.70 -12.87
C GLY A 21 -7.14 8.53 -11.91
N PHE A 22 -8.18 7.76 -11.58
CA PHE A 22 -8.02 6.49 -10.88
C PHE A 22 -7.76 5.34 -11.87
N HIS A 23 -6.89 4.43 -11.47
CA HIS A 23 -6.58 3.22 -12.23
C HIS A 23 -6.83 1.98 -11.39
N SER A 24 -7.28 0.91 -12.05
CA SER A 24 -7.44 -0.37 -11.37
C SER A 24 -6.07 -0.94 -10.95
N ILE A 25 -5.93 -1.35 -9.69
CA ILE A 25 -4.65 -1.79 -9.10
C ILE A 25 -4.65 -3.27 -8.72
N PHE A 26 -5.23 -4.09 -9.59
CA PHE A 26 -5.25 -5.54 -9.38
C PHE A 26 -3.84 -6.14 -9.35
N PRO A 27 -3.64 -7.21 -8.57
CA PRO A 27 -2.45 -8.04 -8.72
C PRO A 27 -2.29 -8.54 -10.17
N PRO A 28 -1.06 -8.79 -10.64
CA PRO A 28 -0.84 -9.51 -11.89
C PRO A 28 -1.51 -10.90 -11.85
N LYS A 29 -1.94 -11.42 -13.00
CA LYS A 29 -2.77 -12.63 -13.08
C LYS A 29 -2.07 -13.89 -12.54
N GLU A 30 -0.74 -13.90 -12.57
CA GLU A 30 0.10 -14.97 -12.05
C GLU A 30 0.04 -15.08 -10.51
N PHE A 31 -0.43 -14.03 -9.83
CA PHE A 31 -0.67 -14.01 -8.39
C PHE A 31 -2.09 -14.49 -8.13
N ALA A 32 -2.22 -15.81 -8.11
CA ALA A 32 -3.46 -16.58 -8.17
C ALA A 32 -4.48 -16.32 -7.03
N GLN A 33 -4.25 -15.37 -6.12
CA GLN A 33 -5.04 -15.20 -4.90
C GLN A 33 -5.52 -13.77 -4.58
N ALA A 34 -5.02 -12.72 -5.24
CA ALA A 34 -5.23 -11.36 -4.74
C ALA A 34 -6.54 -10.66 -5.19
N CYS A 35 -7.63 -11.42 -5.33
CA CYS A 35 -8.99 -10.88 -5.56
C CYS A 35 -10.01 -11.28 -4.49
N TYR A 36 -9.58 -11.80 -3.35
CA TYR A 36 -10.48 -12.17 -2.25
C TYR A 36 -9.84 -11.77 -0.91
N PHE A 37 -10.63 -11.78 0.18
CA PHE A 37 -10.30 -11.77 1.61
C PHE A 37 -10.78 -10.52 2.39
N VAL A 38 -11.10 -10.57 3.68
CA VAL A 38 -12.13 -11.30 4.47
C VAL A 38 -12.76 -10.20 5.35
N LEU A 39 -14.09 -10.06 5.47
CA LEU A 39 -14.68 -9.21 6.52
C LEU A 39 -15.18 -10.08 7.66
N ASN A 40 -14.97 -9.62 8.90
CA ASN A 40 -15.59 -10.14 10.13
C ASN A 40 -17.12 -10.07 9.97
N ASP A 41 -17.90 -11.14 9.91
CA ASP A 41 -17.95 -12.36 10.72
C ASP A 41 -17.00 -13.50 10.33
N GLY A 42 -16.30 -13.38 9.20
CA GLY A 42 -15.80 -14.51 8.41
C GLY A 42 -16.33 -14.54 6.96
N ARG A 43 -16.86 -13.43 6.41
CA ARG A 43 -17.33 -13.31 5.02
C ARG A 43 -16.71 -12.13 4.28
N THR A 44 -16.16 -12.38 3.09
CA THR A 44 -15.89 -11.34 2.07
C THR A 44 -16.74 -11.51 0.83
N GLY A 45 -17.16 -10.38 0.24
CA GLY A 45 -17.53 -10.29 -1.17
C GLY A 45 -16.35 -9.80 -2.04
N PRO A 46 -16.41 -10.00 -3.36
CA PRO A 46 -15.41 -9.46 -4.28
C PRO A 46 -15.44 -7.91 -4.30
N TYR A 47 -14.28 -7.28 -4.37
CA TYR A 47 -14.14 -5.84 -4.59
C TYR A 47 -13.20 -5.53 -5.75
N PHE A 48 -13.29 -4.31 -6.25
CA PHE A 48 -12.49 -3.80 -7.36
C PHE A 48 -11.74 -2.56 -6.87
N PRO A 49 -10.43 -2.65 -6.59
CA PRO A 49 -9.65 -1.56 -6.04
C PRO A 49 -9.15 -0.61 -7.12
N PHE A 50 -9.21 0.68 -6.82
CA PHE A 50 -8.73 1.75 -7.66
C PHE A 50 -7.82 2.68 -6.85
N ALA A 51 -6.76 3.17 -7.48
CA ALA A 51 -5.90 4.19 -6.89
C ALA A 51 -5.59 5.33 -7.86
N GLN A 52 -5.46 6.53 -7.32
CA GLN A 52 -5.03 7.74 -8.01
C GLN A 52 -3.83 8.32 -7.28
N ARG A 53 -2.76 8.63 -8.00
CA ARG A 53 -1.61 9.34 -7.43
C ARG A 53 -1.98 10.79 -7.15
N SER A 54 -1.56 11.30 -5.99
CA SER A 54 -1.70 12.71 -5.63
C SER A 54 -0.41 13.47 -5.88
N GLU A 55 -0.51 14.79 -6.02
CA GLU A 55 0.64 15.70 -6.14
C GLU A 55 1.57 15.65 -4.91
N LYS A 56 1.10 15.13 -3.78
CA LYS A 56 1.86 15.00 -2.53
C LYS A 56 2.67 13.70 -2.45
N GLY A 57 2.72 12.91 -3.52
CA GLY A 57 3.38 11.60 -3.58
C GLY A 57 2.60 10.46 -2.94
N SER A 58 1.45 10.74 -2.32
CA SER A 58 0.54 9.74 -1.79
C SER A 58 -0.43 9.21 -2.87
N PHE A 59 -1.23 8.23 -2.49
CA PHE A 59 -2.28 7.63 -3.31
C PHE A 59 -3.61 7.79 -2.61
N ARG A 60 -4.60 8.26 -3.37
CA ARG A 60 -6.02 8.17 -3.02
C ARG A 60 -6.52 6.82 -3.48
N HIS A 61 -7.27 6.16 -2.61
CA HIS A 61 -7.80 4.82 -2.81
C HIS A 61 -9.31 4.85 -2.69
N LEU A 62 -9.97 4.06 -3.50
CA LEU A 62 -11.38 3.69 -3.35
C LEU A 62 -11.58 2.27 -3.86
N ARG A 63 -12.63 1.62 -3.39
CA ARG A 63 -13.01 0.28 -3.86
C ARG A 63 -14.47 0.27 -4.28
N VAL A 64 -14.77 -0.37 -5.40
CA VAL A 64 -16.14 -0.78 -5.73
C VAL A 64 -16.34 -2.16 -5.13
N GLU A 65 -17.16 -2.26 -4.10
CA GLU A 65 -17.55 -3.54 -3.53
C GLU A 65 -18.73 -4.13 -4.28
N ARG A 66 -18.76 -5.46 -4.35
CA ARG A 66 -19.84 -6.22 -4.97
C ARG A 66 -20.38 -7.29 -4.02
N GLY A 67 -21.70 -7.31 -3.89
CA GLY A 67 -22.48 -8.38 -3.28
C GLY A 67 -23.38 -9.08 -4.29
N PHE A 68 -23.80 -10.30 -3.96
CA PHE A 68 -24.86 -11.03 -4.66
C PHE A 68 -25.73 -11.74 -3.63
N TRP A 69 -26.99 -11.33 -3.53
CA TRP A 69 -27.96 -11.87 -2.58
C TRP A 69 -29.35 -11.87 -3.22
N GLU A 70 -30.18 -12.89 -2.93
CA GLU A 70 -31.56 -12.97 -3.44
C GLU A 70 -31.73 -12.70 -4.94
N ASP A 71 -30.77 -13.16 -5.75
CA ASP A 71 -30.76 -12.96 -7.21
C ASP A 71 -30.63 -11.48 -7.65
N GLN A 72 -30.08 -10.66 -6.77
CA GLN A 72 -29.78 -9.24 -6.98
C GLN A 72 -28.28 -8.95 -6.90
N ILE A 73 -27.85 -7.96 -7.66
CA ILE A 73 -26.49 -7.41 -7.64
C ILE A 73 -26.49 -6.24 -6.67
N HIS A 74 -25.51 -6.20 -5.78
CA HIS A 74 -25.31 -5.07 -4.86
C HIS A 74 -23.96 -4.44 -5.18
N LEU A 75 -23.93 -3.13 -5.40
CA LEU A 75 -22.69 -2.36 -5.61
C LEU A 75 -22.60 -1.21 -4.62
N ARG A 76 -21.39 -0.88 -4.17
CA ARG A 76 -21.12 0.36 -3.42
C ARG A 76 -19.69 0.82 -3.58
N ILE A 77 -19.45 2.11 -3.38
CA ILE A 77 -18.11 2.66 -3.16
C ILE A 77 -17.80 2.60 -1.67
N ASN A 78 -16.67 2.02 -1.31
CA ASN A 78 -16.18 1.94 0.05
C ASN A 78 -14.65 2.05 0.10
N ASP A 79 -14.07 1.98 1.30
CA ASP A 79 -12.62 2.05 1.56
C ASP A 79 -11.99 3.24 0.83
N VAL A 80 -12.56 4.43 1.07
CA VAL A 80 -12.06 5.71 0.57
C VAL A 80 -10.96 6.21 1.49
N PHE A 81 -9.70 6.12 1.05
CA PHE A 81 -8.56 6.49 1.90
C PHE A 81 -7.34 7.06 1.19
N VAL A 82 -6.40 7.59 1.99
CA VAL A 82 -5.09 8.02 1.52
C VAL A 82 -3.98 7.17 2.14
N SER A 83 -3.02 6.76 1.33
CA SER A 83 -1.82 6.03 1.77
C SER A 83 -0.58 6.45 0.99
N TYR A 84 0.62 6.22 1.53
CA TYR A 84 1.87 6.30 0.76
C TYR A 84 2.16 5.03 -0.05
N LEU A 85 1.33 4.01 0.10
CA LEU A 85 1.39 2.76 -0.65
C LEU A 85 0.35 2.80 -1.78
N GLN A 86 0.76 2.33 -2.95
CA GLN A 86 -0.14 2.13 -4.08
C GLN A 86 -0.77 0.73 -4.06
N TYR A 87 -0.04 -0.30 -3.60
CA TYR A 87 -0.45 -1.69 -3.74
C TYR A 87 -0.51 -2.42 -2.38
N ASP A 88 -1.74 -2.72 -1.95
CA ASP A 88 -2.06 -3.37 -0.66
C ASP A 88 -2.23 -4.89 -0.73
N TRP A 89 -2.33 -5.46 -1.94
CA TRP A 89 -2.75 -6.84 -2.19
C TRP A 89 -1.73 -7.92 -1.80
N GLU A 90 -0.47 -7.57 -1.60
CA GLU A 90 0.55 -8.51 -1.15
C GLU A 90 1.40 -7.86 -0.06
N THR A 91 0.82 -7.91 1.13
CA THR A 91 1.48 -7.63 2.40
C THR A 91 2.58 -8.68 2.61
N ALA A 92 3.78 -8.40 2.10
CA ALA A 92 5.05 -8.84 2.68
C ALA A 92 5.46 -10.33 2.59
N MET A 93 5.23 -11.09 1.52
CA MET A 93 5.84 -12.45 1.47
C MET A 93 7.38 -12.45 1.33
N CYS A 94 7.94 -11.39 0.74
CA CYS A 94 9.38 -11.25 0.53
C CYS A 94 10.12 -10.68 1.74
N THR A 95 9.36 -10.03 2.63
CA THR A 95 9.86 -9.37 3.83
C THR A 95 9.32 -10.02 5.11
N TYR A 96 8.53 -11.10 4.97
CA TYR A 96 7.85 -11.83 6.05
C TYR A 96 8.79 -12.33 7.15
N LYS A 97 10.08 -12.48 6.83
CA LYS A 97 11.08 -12.89 7.83
C LYS A 97 11.36 -11.80 8.87
N VAL A 98 11.15 -10.51 8.57
CA VAL A 98 11.63 -9.44 9.45
C VAL A 98 10.92 -8.08 9.39
N LEU A 99 10.11 -7.79 8.37
CA LEU A 99 9.28 -6.57 8.34
C LEU A 99 7.89 -6.88 8.88
N ASN A 100 7.49 -6.13 9.92
CA ASN A 100 6.23 -6.35 10.61
C ASN A 100 5.04 -5.83 9.78
N ASN A 101 4.19 -6.76 9.34
CA ASN A 101 2.90 -6.51 8.67
C ASN A 101 2.01 -5.48 9.37
N SER A 102 2.17 -5.26 10.68
CA SER A 102 1.38 -4.24 11.39
C SER A 102 1.68 -2.81 10.94
N ARG A 103 2.88 -2.49 10.42
CA ARG A 103 3.16 -1.14 9.88
C ARG A 103 2.42 -0.91 8.56
N TYR A 104 2.33 -1.92 7.69
CA TYR A 104 1.51 -1.86 6.48
C TYR A 104 0.03 -1.54 6.81
N GLY A 105 -0.56 -2.25 7.78
CA GLY A 105 -1.94 -1.99 8.24
C GLY A 105 -2.15 -0.62 8.91
N ARG A 106 -1.07 0.01 9.42
CA ARG A 106 -1.10 1.36 9.99
C ARG A 106 -0.96 2.46 8.94
N LEU A 107 -0.27 2.18 7.83
CA LEU A 107 -0.22 3.03 6.65
C LEU A 107 -1.55 3.03 5.86
N SER A 108 -2.48 2.15 6.24
CA SER A 108 -3.85 2.05 5.72
C SER A 108 -4.92 2.36 6.77
N SER A 109 -4.57 2.76 8.01
CA SER A 109 -5.59 2.96 9.06
C SER A 109 -6.24 4.34 8.96
N ILE A 110 -7.54 4.35 8.65
CA ILE A 110 -8.33 5.54 8.42
C ILE A 110 -8.97 6.01 9.73
N SER A 111 -8.99 7.31 9.98
CA SER A 111 -9.90 7.85 11.00
C SER A 111 -11.34 7.70 10.48
N LYS A 112 -12.13 6.81 11.11
CA LYS A 112 -13.52 6.50 10.71
C LYS A 112 -14.40 7.74 10.49
N GLN A 113 -14.07 8.85 11.15
CA GLN A 113 -14.80 10.12 11.06
C GLN A 113 -14.74 10.81 9.69
N TYR A 114 -13.82 10.40 8.81
CA TYR A 114 -13.68 10.96 7.46
C TYR A 114 -13.92 9.94 6.36
N VAL A 115 -14.41 8.74 6.69
CA VAL A 115 -14.68 7.70 5.68
C VAL A 115 -15.95 8.07 4.91
N VAL A 116 -15.84 8.13 3.59
CA VAL A 116 -16.99 8.25 2.69
C VAL A 116 -17.35 6.85 2.21
N CYS A 117 -18.64 6.49 2.29
CA CYS A 117 -19.16 5.21 1.82
C CYS A 117 -20.51 5.49 1.15
N SER A 118 -20.71 4.94 -0.04
CA SER A 118 -22.01 5.04 -0.71
C SER A 118 -23.04 4.12 -0.07
N PRO A 119 -24.35 4.36 -0.27
CA PRO A 119 -25.34 3.31 -0.06
C PRO A 119 -25.09 2.13 -1.01
N TRP A 120 -25.77 1.01 -0.74
CA TRP A 120 -25.82 -0.09 -1.68
C TRP A 120 -26.79 0.23 -2.82
N PHE A 121 -26.30 0.20 -4.05
CA PHE A 121 -27.11 0.23 -5.26
C PHE A 121 -27.47 -1.20 -5.63
N VAL A 122 -28.76 -1.48 -5.66
CA VAL A 122 -29.30 -2.84 -5.82
C VAL A 122 -30.03 -2.94 -7.14
N SER A 123 -29.76 -3.98 -7.90
CA SER A 123 -30.43 -4.23 -9.17
C SER A 123 -30.62 -5.71 -9.46
N GLU A 124 -31.46 -6.01 -10.46
CA GLU A 124 -31.65 -7.37 -10.93
C GLU A 124 -30.35 -7.97 -11.46
N ASN A 125 -30.19 -9.29 -11.35
CA ASN A 125 -29.06 -10.04 -11.91
C ASN A 125 -29.15 -10.21 -13.44
N THR A 126 -29.26 -9.08 -14.14
CA THR A 126 -29.29 -8.95 -15.59
C THR A 126 -28.23 -7.94 -16.04
N ARG A 127 -27.93 -7.92 -17.34
CA ARG A 127 -26.94 -6.97 -17.88
C ARG A 127 -27.42 -5.53 -17.74
N ASP A 128 -28.69 -5.28 -18.05
CA ASP A 128 -29.32 -3.96 -17.95
C ASP A 128 -29.40 -3.52 -16.48
N GLY A 129 -29.74 -4.43 -15.56
CA GLY A 129 -29.73 -4.14 -14.12
C GLY A 129 -28.33 -3.78 -13.62
N LEU A 130 -27.28 -4.46 -14.08
CA LEU A 130 -25.91 -4.07 -13.75
C LEU A 130 -25.55 -2.68 -14.28
N ASP A 131 -25.91 -2.38 -15.53
CA ASP A 131 -25.67 -1.07 -16.15
C ASP A 131 -26.38 0.05 -15.38
N ASP A 132 -27.64 -0.16 -14.99
CA ASP A 132 -28.41 0.78 -14.17
C ASP A 132 -27.75 1.02 -12.80
N ALA A 133 -27.32 -0.04 -12.11
CA ALA A 133 -26.63 0.10 -10.81
C ALA A 133 -25.28 0.82 -10.93
N LEU A 134 -24.55 0.59 -12.02
CA LEU A 134 -23.30 1.29 -12.33
C LEU A 134 -23.55 2.78 -12.61
N HIS A 135 -24.61 3.12 -13.36
CA HIS A 135 -25.02 4.50 -13.60
C HIS A 135 -25.40 5.22 -12.30
N GLN A 136 -26.18 4.57 -11.42
CA GLN A 136 -26.56 5.13 -10.12
C GLN A 136 -25.33 5.34 -9.23
N LEU A 137 -24.42 4.38 -9.18
CA LEU A 137 -23.17 4.49 -8.42
C LEU A 137 -22.29 5.63 -8.94
N GLY A 138 -22.23 5.80 -10.26
CA GLY A 138 -21.55 6.90 -10.93
C GLY A 138 -22.15 8.28 -10.63
N ALA A 139 -23.47 8.39 -10.75
CA ALA A 139 -24.20 9.62 -10.46
C ALA A 139 -24.01 10.04 -9.00
N TRP A 140 -24.08 9.08 -8.07
CA TRP A 140 -23.85 9.33 -6.65
C TRP A 140 -22.42 9.80 -6.38
N TYR A 141 -21.40 9.17 -7.00
CA TYR A 141 -20.02 9.61 -6.88
C TYR A 141 -19.82 11.05 -7.32
N LEU A 142 -20.40 11.43 -8.47
CA LEU A 142 -20.31 12.79 -9.00
C LEU A 142 -21.01 13.82 -8.09
N GLU A 143 -22.18 13.47 -7.54
CA GLU A 143 -22.92 14.31 -6.59
C GLU A 143 -22.11 14.54 -5.30
N HIS A 144 -21.36 13.53 -4.84
CA HIS A 144 -20.62 13.55 -3.57
C HIS A 144 -19.13 13.87 -3.76
N LEU A 145 -18.68 14.29 -4.94
CA LEU A 145 -17.26 14.49 -5.26
C LEU A 145 -16.56 15.46 -4.28
N ALA A 146 -17.27 16.50 -3.84
CA ALA A 146 -16.77 17.45 -2.85
C ALA A 146 -16.48 16.78 -1.49
N GLU A 147 -17.30 15.81 -1.07
CA GLU A 147 -17.11 15.06 0.16
C GLU A 147 -15.90 14.13 0.08
N PHE A 148 -15.70 13.48 -1.08
CA PHE A 148 -14.49 12.69 -1.34
C PHE A 148 -13.23 13.55 -1.26
N HIS A 149 -13.22 14.71 -1.92
CA HIS A 149 -12.09 15.63 -1.85
C HIS A 149 -11.78 16.08 -0.43
N LEU A 150 -12.80 16.50 0.32
CA LEU A 150 -12.64 16.90 1.72
C LEU A 150 -12.11 15.73 2.58
N SER A 151 -12.63 14.53 2.37
CA SER A 151 -12.15 13.31 3.04
C SER A 151 -10.66 13.09 2.77
N TYR A 152 -10.24 13.07 1.51
CA TYR A 152 -8.85 12.87 1.14
C TYR A 152 -7.93 13.95 1.72
N GLU A 153 -8.36 15.22 1.74
CA GLU A 153 -7.59 16.30 2.35
C GLU A 153 -7.38 16.10 3.85
N LYS A 154 -8.44 15.78 4.59
CA LYS A 154 -8.36 15.54 6.05
C LYS A 154 -7.51 14.32 6.37
N GLN A 155 -7.67 13.25 5.60
CA GLN A 155 -6.85 12.04 5.73
C GLN A 155 -5.38 12.32 5.41
N GLN A 156 -5.09 13.08 4.36
CA GLN A 156 -3.72 13.48 4.02
C GLN A 156 -3.07 14.32 5.11
N MET A 157 -3.79 15.29 5.70
CA MET A 157 -3.25 16.10 6.81
C MET A 157 -2.86 15.22 8.00
N TRP A 158 -3.68 14.22 8.31
CA TRP A 158 -3.39 13.25 9.36
C TRP A 158 -2.20 12.35 8.97
N LEU A 159 -2.17 11.86 7.73
CA LEU A 159 -1.10 11.01 7.21
C LEU A 159 0.25 11.73 7.25
N ASP A 160 0.32 13.00 6.82
CA ASP A 160 1.53 13.82 6.86
C ASP A 160 2.03 14.02 8.30
N LYS A 161 1.12 14.21 9.25
CA LYS A 161 1.45 14.38 10.66
C LYS A 161 2.01 13.11 11.29
N GLN A 162 1.47 11.94 10.92
CA GLN A 162 1.87 10.66 11.54
C GLN A 162 3.05 10.00 10.82
N TRP A 163 3.17 10.21 9.50
CA TRP A 163 4.06 9.46 8.61
C TRP A 163 4.89 10.38 7.71
N GLY A 164 5.34 11.52 8.25
CA GLY A 164 6.17 12.46 7.49
C GLY A 164 7.48 11.87 6.98
N SER A 165 8.02 10.80 7.63
CA SER A 165 9.20 10.08 7.14
C SER A 165 8.91 9.36 5.83
N ASP A 166 7.72 8.78 5.72
CA ASP A 166 7.26 7.99 4.60
C ASP A 166 6.95 8.94 3.42
N LYS A 167 6.44 10.16 3.70
CA LYS A 167 6.34 11.25 2.72
C LYS A 167 7.69 11.59 2.09
N ILE A 168 8.69 11.89 2.92
CA ILE A 168 10.03 12.26 2.44
C ILE A 168 10.61 11.13 1.60
N THR A 169 10.51 9.90 2.10
CA THR A 169 11.01 8.72 1.42
C THR A 169 10.30 8.48 0.09
N ARG A 170 8.97 8.66 0.03
CA ARG A 170 8.21 8.44 -1.20
C ARG A 170 8.59 9.45 -2.28
N LEU A 171 8.68 10.73 -1.93
CA LEU A 171 9.12 11.77 -2.87
C LEU A 171 10.55 11.51 -3.33
N TYR A 172 11.45 11.10 -2.43
CA TYR A 172 12.82 10.73 -2.79
C TYR A 172 12.83 9.57 -3.80
N LEU A 173 12.07 8.50 -3.54
CA LEU A 173 11.96 7.38 -4.48
C LEU A 173 11.39 7.82 -5.82
N ASP A 174 10.39 8.69 -5.83
CA ASP A 174 9.77 9.20 -7.06
C ASP A 174 10.79 9.92 -7.95
N ASP A 175 11.75 10.63 -7.36
CA ASP A 175 12.80 11.38 -8.08
C ASP A 175 13.99 10.48 -8.49
N HIS A 176 14.36 9.51 -7.64
CA HIS A 176 15.64 8.79 -7.77
C HIS A 176 15.51 7.36 -8.31
N LEU A 177 14.32 6.75 -8.33
CA LEU A 177 14.18 5.34 -8.75
C LEU A 177 14.67 5.06 -10.17
N SER A 178 14.61 6.05 -11.06
CA SER A 178 15.09 5.94 -12.44
C SER A 178 16.61 5.81 -12.56
N GLU A 179 17.35 6.10 -11.48
CA GLU A 179 18.81 5.96 -11.42
C GLU A 179 19.25 4.49 -11.27
N LEU A 180 18.37 3.60 -10.83
CA LEU A 180 18.68 2.19 -10.62
C LEU A 180 18.40 1.37 -11.86
N THR A 181 19.34 0.49 -12.21
CA THR A 181 19.10 -0.55 -13.19
C THR A 181 18.27 -1.69 -12.57
N GLN A 182 17.75 -2.57 -13.42
CA GLN A 182 17.14 -3.82 -12.94
C GLN A 182 18.11 -4.60 -12.04
N ASP A 183 19.38 -4.72 -12.41
CA ASP A 183 20.36 -5.47 -11.62
C ASP A 183 20.57 -4.86 -10.23
N ASP A 184 20.59 -3.52 -10.11
CA ASP A 184 20.69 -2.83 -8.82
C ASP A 184 19.48 -3.12 -7.92
N ILE A 185 18.28 -3.13 -8.51
CA ILE A 185 17.03 -3.44 -7.80
C ILE A 185 17.09 -4.86 -7.24
N PHE A 186 17.44 -5.84 -8.08
CA PHE A 186 17.51 -7.25 -7.67
C PHE A 186 18.64 -7.49 -6.65
N GLU A 187 19.76 -6.77 -6.77
CA GLU A 187 20.85 -6.84 -5.80
C GLU A 187 20.43 -6.37 -4.41
N LEU A 188 19.60 -5.32 -4.32
CA LEU A 188 19.02 -4.90 -3.06
C LEU A 188 18.14 -6.01 -2.44
N TYR A 189 17.29 -6.67 -3.23
CA TYR A 189 16.46 -7.77 -2.73
C TYR A 189 17.30 -8.95 -2.22
N ARG A 190 18.33 -9.37 -2.98
CA ARG A 190 19.26 -10.43 -2.55
C ARG A 190 19.98 -10.04 -1.25
N THR A 191 20.44 -8.79 -1.16
CA THR A 191 21.10 -8.28 0.05
C THR A 191 20.17 -8.29 1.26
N VAL A 192 18.93 -7.82 1.11
CA VAL A 192 17.94 -7.80 2.20
C VAL A 192 17.59 -9.22 2.66
N ASP A 193 17.42 -10.18 1.76
CA ASP A 193 17.14 -11.58 2.13
C ASP A 193 18.31 -12.26 2.87
N ARG A 194 19.55 -12.01 2.41
CA ARG A 194 20.76 -12.43 3.13
C ARG A 194 20.80 -11.84 4.54
N LEU A 195 20.61 -10.53 4.65
CA LEU A 195 20.61 -9.82 5.94
C LEU A 195 19.48 -10.30 6.86
N ALA A 196 18.31 -10.64 6.31
CA ALA A 196 17.20 -11.20 7.07
C ALA A 196 17.58 -12.55 7.69
N THR A 197 18.25 -13.41 6.92
CA THR A 197 18.74 -14.71 7.40
C THR A 197 19.81 -14.52 8.49
N GLU A 198 20.74 -13.60 8.30
CA GLU A 198 21.73 -13.25 9.32
C GLU A 198 21.09 -12.71 10.60
N TYR A 199 20.13 -11.80 10.48
CA TYR A 199 19.42 -11.22 11.61
C TYR A 199 18.62 -12.26 12.40
N GLN A 200 17.96 -13.21 11.73
CA GLN A 200 17.24 -14.30 12.39
C GLN A 200 18.18 -15.26 13.13
N ALA A 201 19.35 -15.55 12.56
CA ALA A 201 20.36 -16.40 13.19
C ALA A 201 20.92 -15.82 14.50
N LEU A 202 20.74 -14.51 14.73
CA LEU A 202 21.13 -13.83 15.97
C LEU A 202 20.17 -14.12 17.14
N ALA A 203 19.04 -14.81 16.94
CA ALA A 203 18.00 -14.97 17.95
C ALA A 203 17.60 -13.62 18.60
N PRO A 204 17.07 -12.66 17.81
CA PRO A 204 16.83 -11.29 18.24
C PRO A 204 15.83 -11.15 19.41
N GLU A 205 15.05 -12.20 19.68
CA GLU A 205 14.15 -12.30 20.83
C GLU A 205 14.90 -12.52 22.16
N ASP A 206 16.13 -13.05 22.10
CA ASP A 206 17.01 -13.36 23.23
C ASP A 206 18.15 -12.35 23.40
N GLN A 207 18.29 -11.38 22.48
CA GLN A 207 19.34 -10.37 22.54
C GLN A 207 18.87 -9.13 23.30
N ASN A 208 19.57 -8.80 24.39
CA ASN A 208 19.65 -7.41 24.87
C ASN A 208 20.29 -6.58 23.76
N ASN A 209 19.44 -6.00 22.93
CA ASN A 209 19.69 -5.06 21.86
C ASN A 209 21.14 -4.50 21.84
N PRO A 210 22.03 -5.01 20.97
CA PRO A 210 23.43 -4.59 20.94
C PRO A 210 23.63 -3.11 20.60
N LEU A 211 22.57 -2.40 20.19
CA LEU A 211 22.57 -0.98 19.85
C LEU A 211 21.86 -0.10 20.89
N GLU A 212 21.28 -0.66 21.96
CA GLU A 212 20.43 0.05 22.95
C GLU A 212 19.24 0.86 22.37
N ILE A 213 18.92 0.74 21.07
CA ILE A 213 17.81 1.47 20.41
C ILE A 213 16.48 0.81 20.76
N ARG A 214 15.71 1.30 21.74
CA ARG A 214 14.47 0.62 22.18
C ARG A 214 13.49 0.33 21.02
N PRO A 215 12.80 -0.84 21.05
CA PRO A 215 11.68 -1.10 20.17
C PRO A 215 10.65 0.05 20.21
N PRO A 216 10.00 0.38 19.07
CA PRO A 216 9.97 -0.38 17.82
C PRO A 216 11.14 -0.09 16.85
N PHE A 217 12.18 0.63 17.28
CA PHE A 217 13.18 1.22 16.37
C PHE A 217 14.55 0.52 16.36
N GLY A 218 14.84 -0.39 17.31
CA GLY A 218 16.04 -1.26 17.29
C GLY A 218 15.77 -2.66 16.73
N GLY A 219 15.29 -2.72 15.48
CA GLY A 219 14.97 -3.98 14.80
C GLY A 219 15.82 -4.23 13.55
N PHE A 220 15.29 -5.02 12.64
CA PHE A 220 15.92 -5.34 11.35
C PHE A 220 16.36 -4.13 10.54
N GLY A 221 15.56 -3.06 10.53
CA GLY A 221 15.91 -1.80 9.88
C GLY A 221 17.28 -1.30 10.37
N ALA A 222 17.46 -1.12 11.67
CA ALA A 222 18.75 -0.71 12.22
C ALA A 222 19.88 -1.71 11.91
N PHE A 223 19.62 -3.01 11.89
CA PHE A 223 20.62 -4.03 11.54
C PHE A 223 21.13 -3.92 10.09
N CYS A 224 20.27 -3.51 9.16
CA CYS A 224 20.62 -3.36 7.74
C CYS A 224 21.44 -2.11 7.45
N TYR A 225 21.50 -1.16 8.38
CA TYR A 225 22.20 0.10 8.19
C TYR A 225 23.68 -0.11 7.86
N GLY A 226 24.16 0.51 6.79
CA GLY A 226 25.54 0.39 6.31
C GLY A 226 25.87 -0.95 5.63
N LYS A 227 24.91 -1.87 5.51
CA LYS A 227 25.10 -3.20 4.91
C LYS A 227 24.37 -3.40 3.58
N LEU A 228 23.66 -2.37 3.10
CA LEU A 228 23.00 -2.37 1.79
C LEU A 228 23.98 -2.02 0.67
N PRO A 229 23.60 -2.16 -0.62
CA PRO A 229 24.43 -1.71 -1.72
C PRO A 229 24.84 -0.22 -1.57
N PRO A 230 26.04 0.19 -2.04
CA PRO A 230 26.57 1.53 -1.77
C PRO A 230 25.67 2.70 -2.18
N ALA A 231 24.99 2.59 -3.32
CA ALA A 231 24.00 3.58 -3.77
C ALA A 231 22.84 3.70 -2.78
N ILE A 232 22.34 2.56 -2.30
CA ILE A 232 21.22 2.51 -1.36
C ILE A 232 21.62 3.08 0.00
N ASN A 233 22.81 2.75 0.53
CA ASN A 233 23.28 3.35 1.79
C ASN A 233 23.37 4.88 1.69
N ARG A 234 23.79 5.41 0.54
CA ARG A 234 23.82 6.86 0.30
C ARG A 234 22.42 7.47 0.34
N TRP A 235 21.46 6.84 -0.35
CA TRP A 235 20.07 7.28 -0.33
C TRP A 235 19.48 7.27 1.08
N ILE A 236 19.77 6.23 1.88
CA ILE A 236 19.34 6.18 3.29
C ILE A 236 19.92 7.34 4.10
N GLU A 237 21.19 7.71 3.90
CA GLU A 237 21.78 8.87 4.57
C GLU A 237 21.08 10.17 4.18
N GLU A 238 20.84 10.40 2.89
CA GLU A 238 20.17 11.62 2.39
C GLU A 238 18.73 11.75 2.90
N ILE A 239 17.98 10.64 2.89
CA ILE A 239 16.63 10.57 3.46
C ILE A 239 16.69 10.82 4.97
N SER A 240 17.65 10.22 5.68
CA SER A 240 17.81 10.38 7.13
C SER A 240 18.14 11.82 7.53
N GLU A 241 19.00 12.50 6.77
CA GLU A 241 19.33 13.91 6.99
C GLU A 241 18.12 14.80 6.72
N SER A 242 17.32 14.48 5.71
CA SER A 242 16.05 15.17 5.46
C SER A 242 15.04 14.99 6.59
N ILE A 243 14.94 13.78 7.16
CA ILE A 243 14.07 13.49 8.32
C ILE A 243 14.55 14.25 9.56
N PHE A 244 15.86 14.23 9.82
CA PHE A 244 16.48 14.88 10.97
C PHE A 244 16.38 16.41 10.90
N SER A 245 16.78 17.01 9.79
CA SER A 245 16.76 18.47 9.58
C SER A 245 15.36 19.07 9.65
N LYS A 246 14.35 18.34 9.14
CA LYS A 246 12.94 18.78 9.18
C LYS A 246 12.24 18.49 10.51
N GLN A 247 12.94 17.86 11.47
CA GLN A 247 12.37 17.47 12.78
C GLN A 247 11.02 16.76 12.64
N VAL A 248 10.93 15.85 11.66
CA VAL A 248 9.69 15.15 11.30
C VAL A 248 9.07 14.44 12.51
N VAL A 249 9.93 13.93 13.38
CA VAL A 249 9.57 13.44 14.70
C VAL A 249 10.28 14.35 15.70
N LYS A 250 9.55 14.81 16.70
CA LYS A 250 10.06 15.75 17.69
C LYS A 250 11.19 15.12 18.51
N ASP A 251 12.27 15.86 18.72
CA ASP A 251 13.40 15.50 19.58
C ASP A 251 14.12 14.19 19.15
N ILE A 252 14.12 13.86 17.85
CA ILE A 252 14.88 12.71 17.33
C ILE A 252 16.37 13.00 17.22
N ASP A 253 17.18 11.98 17.49
CA ASP A 253 18.60 11.97 17.12
C ASP A 253 18.81 11.37 15.71
N ARG A 254 20.07 11.43 15.25
CA ARG A 254 20.47 10.93 13.93
C ARG A 254 20.32 9.41 13.78
N SER A 255 20.53 8.65 14.85
CA SER A 255 20.38 7.18 14.83
C SER A 255 18.92 6.81 14.60
N TYR A 256 18.00 7.47 15.31
CA TYR A 256 16.57 7.32 15.09
C TYR A 256 16.16 7.74 13.68
N ALA A 257 16.64 8.88 13.18
CA ALA A 257 16.34 9.34 11.82
C ALA A 257 16.73 8.30 10.75
N ARG A 258 17.90 7.66 10.89
CA ARG A 258 18.36 6.57 10.01
C ARG A 258 17.45 5.34 10.07
N SER A 259 17.02 4.94 11.26
CA SER A 259 16.08 3.83 11.41
C SER A 259 14.74 4.12 10.74
N PHE A 260 14.22 5.35 10.86
CA PHE A 260 12.99 5.75 10.17
C PHE A 260 13.16 5.74 8.65
N ALA A 261 14.25 6.33 8.14
CA ALA A 261 14.58 6.37 6.72
C ALA A 261 14.64 4.95 6.13
N LEU A 262 15.43 4.07 6.74
CA LEU A 262 15.63 2.71 6.27
C LEU A 262 14.35 1.87 6.32
N THR A 263 13.58 2.00 7.39
CA THR A 263 12.31 1.25 7.48
C THR A 263 11.33 1.73 6.42
N ALA A 264 11.11 3.05 6.29
CA ALA A 264 10.22 3.60 5.27
C ALA A 264 10.69 3.23 3.85
N PHE A 265 12.00 3.30 3.61
CA PHE A 265 12.60 2.98 2.33
C PHE A 265 12.29 1.55 1.89
N LEU A 266 12.52 0.55 2.76
CA LEU A 266 12.26 -0.85 2.41
C LEU A 266 10.80 -1.10 2.02
N TYR A 267 9.86 -0.46 2.71
CA TYR A 267 8.42 -0.60 2.43
C TYR A 267 8.01 0.07 1.11
N LEU A 268 8.44 1.32 0.92
CA LEU A 268 8.02 2.13 -0.23
C LEU A 268 8.79 1.75 -1.51
N PHE A 269 10.06 1.36 -1.38
CA PHE A 269 10.82 0.79 -2.48
C PHE A 269 10.14 -0.45 -3.02
N HIS A 270 9.75 -1.37 -2.11
CA HIS A 270 9.04 -2.59 -2.50
C HIS A 270 7.73 -2.28 -3.22
N ASP A 271 6.91 -1.37 -2.69
CA ASP A 271 5.67 -0.89 -3.32
C ASP A 271 5.90 -0.37 -4.76
N SER A 272 6.92 0.46 -4.96
CA SER A 272 7.25 1.02 -6.27
C SER A 272 7.70 -0.03 -7.30
N GLN A 273 8.26 -1.16 -6.87
CA GLN A 273 8.73 -2.20 -7.79
C GLN A 273 7.67 -3.23 -8.19
N LYS A 274 6.57 -3.37 -7.43
CA LYS A 274 5.61 -4.47 -7.60
C LYS A 274 5.01 -4.57 -9.01
N ALA A 275 4.74 -3.42 -9.63
CA ALA A 275 4.14 -3.35 -10.95
C ALA A 275 5.13 -3.66 -12.08
N ALA A 276 6.34 -3.11 -12.00
CA ALA A 276 7.37 -3.26 -13.02
C ALA A 276 8.04 -4.64 -12.97
N TYR A 277 8.23 -5.18 -11.76
CA TYR A 277 8.92 -6.44 -11.54
C TYR A 277 8.07 -7.41 -10.72
N PRO A 278 6.95 -7.94 -11.24
CA PRO A 278 6.12 -8.86 -10.48
C PRO A 278 6.89 -10.07 -9.93
N ALA A 279 7.97 -10.51 -10.59
CA ALA A 279 8.81 -11.59 -10.11
C ALA A 279 9.35 -11.38 -8.68
N ILE A 280 9.59 -10.14 -8.22
CA ILE A 280 9.99 -9.86 -6.82
C ILE A 280 8.91 -10.11 -5.79
N LEU A 281 7.73 -10.59 -6.19
CA LEU A 281 6.66 -11.03 -5.31
C LEU A 281 6.57 -12.56 -5.18
N LYS A 282 7.29 -13.29 -6.03
CA LYS A 282 7.36 -14.76 -5.98
C LYS A 282 8.46 -15.21 -5.01
N ARG A 283 8.44 -16.46 -4.54
CA ARG A 283 9.42 -16.99 -3.55
C ARG A 283 10.88 -16.77 -3.98
N VAL A 284 11.75 -16.55 -2.99
CA VAL A 284 13.22 -16.30 -3.05
C VAL A 284 13.98 -17.15 -4.09
N GLU A 285 13.51 -18.36 -4.37
CA GLU A 285 14.08 -19.28 -5.35
C GLU A 285 14.14 -18.72 -6.79
N LEU A 286 13.36 -17.67 -7.08
CA LEU A 286 13.23 -17.06 -8.41
C LEU A 286 14.06 -15.78 -8.60
N TRP A 287 14.82 -15.33 -7.59
CA TRP A 287 15.68 -14.13 -7.67
C TRP A 287 17.18 -14.47 -7.72
N LYS A 288 17.50 -15.74 -7.95
CA LYS A 288 18.87 -16.25 -8.08
C LYS A 288 19.42 -15.98 -9.48
#